data_AF-A0A4R3N832-F1
#
_entry.id   AF-A0A4R3N832-F1
#
_cell.length_a   1.000
_cell.length_b   1.000
_cell.length_c   1.000
_cell.angle_alpha   90.00
_cell.angle_beta   90.00
_cell.angle_gamma   90.00
#
_symmetry.space_group_name_H-M   'P 1'
#
loop_
_entity.id
_entity.type
_entity.pdbx_description
1 polymer ?
#
loop_
_entity_poly.entity_id
_entity_poly.type
_entity_poly.pdbx_seq_one_letter_code
_entity_poly.pdbx_strand_id
1 'polypeptide(L)'
;MSVPFSMEWRIITGGKEKRISESDNLFEIEFDGYKLFPIDQPIDVMRFESSDQIGTAKVVKITLTDHRTICTYQLISLYNIN
;
A
#
# COMPACT_ATOMS: atom_id res chain seq x y z
N MET A 1 24.11 8.96 9.89
CA MET A 1 22.96 9.76 9.39
C MET A 1 21.69 9.03 9.81
N SER A 2 20.71 9.74 10.35
CA SER A 2 19.39 9.16 10.65
C SER A 2 18.62 8.94 9.35
N VAL A 3 18.07 7.73 9.16
CA VAL A 3 17.18 7.46 8.04
C VAL A 3 15.76 7.84 8.48
N PRO A 4 15.05 8.73 7.76
CA PRO A 4 13.72 9.16 8.16
C PRO A 4 12.69 8.05 7.90
N PHE A 5 11.74 7.93 8.83
CA PHE A 5 10.52 7.15 8.63
C PHE A 5 9.36 8.09 8.29
N SER A 6 8.47 7.66 7.40
CA SER A 6 7.17 8.32 7.20
C SER A 6 6.04 7.41 7.68
N MET A 7 4.99 8.01 8.23
CA MET A 7 3.76 7.32 8.60
C MET A 7 2.65 7.82 7.68
N GLU A 8 2.02 6.91 6.94
CA GLU A 8 1.06 7.23 5.88
C GLU A 8 -0.25 6.47 6.08
N TRP A 9 -1.36 7.12 5.71
CA TRP A 9 -2.71 6.55 5.78
C TRP A 9 -3.26 6.18 4.40
N ARG A 10 -2.42 6.22 3.37
CA ARG A 10 -2.81 5.98 1.98
C ARG A 10 -1.72 5.21 1.25
N ILE A 11 -2.10 4.21 0.46
CA ILE A 11 -1.22 3.49 -0.45
C ILE A 11 -1.33 4.14 -1.82
N ILE A 12 -0.25 4.75 -2.30
CA ILE A 12 -0.17 5.26 -3.67
C ILE A 12 0.48 4.20 -4.54
N THR A 13 -0.29 3.53 -5.41
CA THR A 13 0.20 2.34 -6.09
C THR A 13 1.13 2.64 -7.26
N GLY A 14 0.91 3.76 -7.96
CA GLY A 14 1.62 4.09 -9.19
C GLY A 14 1.47 3.05 -10.30
N GLY A 15 0.54 2.09 -10.16
CA GLY A 15 0.42 0.92 -11.03
C GLY A 15 1.58 -0.10 -10.88
N LYS A 16 2.32 -0.07 -9.77
CA LYS A 16 3.49 -0.93 -9.50
C LYS A 16 3.19 -2.11 -8.58
N GLU A 17 1.95 -2.21 -8.09
CA GLU A 17 1.49 -3.30 -7.25
C GLU A 17 1.47 -4.63 -8.02
N LYS A 18 1.83 -5.70 -7.32
CA LYS A 18 1.79 -7.07 -7.84
C LYS A 18 0.76 -7.86 -7.07
N ARG A 19 -0.14 -8.54 -7.77
CA ARG A 19 -1.08 -9.47 -7.14
C ARG A 19 -0.34 -10.75 -6.78
N ILE A 20 -0.35 -11.12 -5.51
CA ILE A 20 0.37 -12.30 -4.99
C ILE A 20 -0.56 -13.48 -4.68
N SER A 21 -1.85 -13.23 -4.44
CA SER A 21 -2.89 -14.25 -4.30
C SER A 21 -4.21 -13.74 -4.90
N GLU A 22 -4.76 -14.50 -5.84
CA GLU A 22 -6.04 -14.15 -6.47
C GLU A 22 -7.23 -14.45 -5.58
N SER A 23 -7.20 -15.58 -4.84
CA SER A 23 -8.28 -15.99 -3.93
C SER A 23 -8.46 -15.01 -2.78
N ASP A 24 -7.37 -14.42 -2.30
CA ASP A 24 -7.38 -13.59 -1.09
C ASP A 24 -7.38 -12.08 -1.39
N ASN A 25 -7.32 -11.68 -2.66
CA ASN A 25 -7.12 -10.29 -3.09
C ASN A 25 -5.90 -9.64 -2.42
N LEU A 26 -4.80 -10.40 -2.33
CA LEU A 26 -3.55 -9.91 -1.74
C LEU A 26 -2.65 -9.30 -2.82
N PHE A 27 -2.12 -8.14 -2.49
CA PHE A 27 -1.21 -7.38 -3.33
C PHE A 27 0.03 -7.01 -2.53
N GLU A 28 1.13 -6.84 -3.25
CA GLU A 28 2.41 -6.38 -2.72
C GLU A 28 2.88 -5.17 -3.53
N ILE A 29 3.43 -4.18 -2.83
CA ILE A 29 4.06 -3.02 -3.45
C ILE A 29 5.35 -2.66 -2.72
N GLU A 30 6.35 -2.25 -3.51
CA GLU A 30 7.63 -1.77 -3.03
C GLU A 30 7.68 -0.24 -3.09
N PHE A 31 8.14 0.37 -2.00
CA PHE A 31 8.40 1.80 -1.90
C PHE A 31 9.86 2.06 -1.57
N ASP A 32 10.38 3.18 -2.08
CA ASP A 32 11.66 3.71 -1.64
C ASP A 32 11.51 4.39 -0.28
N GLY A 33 12.52 4.20 0.58
CA GLY A 33 12.53 4.68 1.95
C GLY A 33 11.72 3.80 2.91
N TYR A 34 11.73 4.19 4.19
CA TYR A 34 10.99 3.47 5.23
C TYR A 34 9.64 4.14 5.50
N LYS A 35 8.61 3.60 4.86
CA LYS A 35 7.20 3.94 5.08
C LYS A 35 6.56 2.98 6.06
N LEU A 36 5.75 3.53 6.96
CA LEU A 36 4.89 2.81 7.89
C LEU A 36 3.43 3.09 7.54
N PHE A 37 2.62 2.06 7.70
CA PHE A 37 1.17 2.13 7.53
C PHE A 37 0.51 1.48 8.74
N PRO A 38 -0.71 1.90 9.12
CA PRO A 38 -1.49 1.20 10.12
C PRO A 38 -1.75 -0.25 9.69
N ILE A 39 -1.17 -1.22 10.41
CA ILE A 39 -1.46 -2.63 10.22
C ILE A 39 -2.85 -2.92 10.78
N ASP A 40 -3.56 -3.82 10.11
CA ASP A 40 -4.91 -4.27 10.46
C ASP A 40 -6.02 -3.20 10.39
N GLN A 41 -5.74 -2.02 9.85
CA GLN A 41 -6.72 -0.95 9.66
C GLN A 41 -7.04 -0.75 8.17
N PRO A 42 -8.27 -0.33 7.84
CA PRO A 42 -8.60 0.09 6.48
C PRO A 42 -7.90 1.40 6.15
N ILE A 43 -7.28 1.45 4.98
CA ILE A 43 -6.61 2.63 4.44
C ILE A 43 -6.93 2.80 2.96
N ASP A 44 -6.83 4.04 2.47
CA ASP A 44 -7.18 4.36 1.09
C ASP A 44 -6.10 3.86 0.13
N VAL A 45 -6.54 3.35 -1.02
CA VAL A 45 -5.66 3.00 -2.14
C VAL A 45 -5.93 3.97 -3.27
N MET A 46 -4.88 4.61 -3.79
CA MET A 46 -4.95 5.59 -4.87
C MET A 46 -3.92 5.22 -5.95
N ARG A 47 -4.21 5.53 -7.21
CA ARG A 47 -3.27 5.25 -8.31
C ARG A 47 -2.11 6.24 -8.31
N PHE A 48 -2.39 7.52 -8.12
CA PHE A 48 -1.42 8.60 -8.03
C PHE A 48 -1.81 9.55 -6.89
N GLU A 49 -0.89 10.39 -6.41
CA GLU A 49 -1.15 11.32 -5.30
C GLU A 49 -2.32 12.29 -5.57
N SER A 50 -2.51 12.67 -6.83
CA SER A 50 -3.58 13.57 -7.28
C SER A 50 -4.76 12.84 -7.94
N SER A 51 -4.75 11.50 -7.99
CA SER A 51 -5.85 10.75 -8.60
C SER A 51 -6.99 10.55 -7.61
N ASP A 52 -8.15 10.16 -8.11
CA ASP A 52 -9.20 9.64 -7.25
C ASP A 52 -8.76 8.34 -6.54
N GLN A 53 -9.45 8.07 -5.44
CA GLN A 53 -9.33 6.80 -4.71
C GLN A 53 -9.82 5.66 -5.61
N ILE A 54 -9.03 4.60 -5.70
CA ILE A 54 -9.36 3.40 -6.48
C ILE A 54 -9.92 2.27 -5.60
N GLY A 55 -9.79 2.37 -4.28
CA GLY A 55 -10.33 1.39 -3.36
C GLY A 55 -9.91 1.59 -1.90
N THR A 56 -10.25 0.61 -1.08
CA THR A 56 -9.85 0.52 0.32
C THR A 56 -9.15 -0.82 0.55
N ALA A 57 -8.03 -0.79 1.28
CA ALA A 57 -7.25 -1.98 1.60
C ALA A 57 -6.92 -2.06 3.08
N LYS A 58 -6.59 -3.26 3.55
CA LYS A 58 -6.07 -3.53 4.90
C LYS A 58 -4.62 -3.98 4.79
N VAL A 59 -3.71 -3.30 5.48
CA VAL A 59 -2.31 -3.71 5.51
C VAL A 59 -2.15 -4.94 6.38
N VAL A 60 -1.54 -5.98 5.83
CA VAL A 60 -1.36 -7.29 6.48
C VAL A 60 0.08 -7.46 6.97
N LYS A 61 1.06 -6.94 6.21
CA LYS A 61 2.48 -7.08 6.53
C LYS A 61 3.28 -5.91 5.98
N ILE A 62 4.24 -5.44 6.75
CA ILE A 62 5.25 -4.47 6.32
C ILE A 62 6.62 -5.08 6.57
N THR A 63 7.47 -5.10 5.54
CA THR A 63 8.88 -5.48 5.66
C THR A 63 9.74 -4.28 5.30
N LEU A 64 10.66 -3.92 6.19
CA LEU A 64 11.61 -2.83 6.00
C LEU A 64 12.99 -3.44 5.80
N THR A 65 13.57 -3.28 4.61
CA THR A 65 14.89 -3.80 4.27
C THR A 65 15.53 -2.93 3.21
N ASP A 66 16.86 -2.81 3.21
CA ASP A 66 17.63 -2.19 2.12
C ASP A 66 17.13 -0.81 1.68
N HIS A 67 16.76 0.05 2.66
CA HIS A 67 16.18 1.37 2.41
C HIS A 67 14.88 1.37 1.61
N ARG A 68 14.09 0.29 1.72
CA ARG A 68 12.80 0.13 1.08
C ARG A 68 11.75 -0.40 2.05
N THR A 69 10.50 -0.17 1.69
CA THR A 69 9.34 -0.78 2.32
C THR A 69 8.65 -1.70 1.34
N ILE A 70 8.48 -2.96 1.74
CA ILE A 70 7.61 -3.92 1.07
C ILE A 70 6.30 -3.99 1.86
N CYS A 71 5.21 -3.52 1.26
CA CYS A 71 3.89 -3.50 1.87
C CYS A 71 3.02 -4.57 1.23
N THR A 72 2.58 -5.54 2.03
CA THR A 72 1.55 -6.51 1.62
C THR A 72 0.20 -6.07 2.19
N TYR A 73 -0.78 -5.91 1.31
CA TYR A 73 -2.12 -5.47 1.68
C TYR A 73 -3.19 -6.32 1.01
N GLN A 74 -4.33 -6.44 1.68
CA GLN A 74 -5.52 -7.07 1.15
C GLN A 74 -6.47 -5.99 0.64
N LEU A 75 -6.86 -6.06 -0.63
CA LEU A 75 -7.86 -5.17 -1.18
C LEU A 75 -9.25 -5.60 -0.70
N ILE A 76 -9.94 -4.70 0.01
CA ILE A 76 -11.27 -4.97 0.60
C ILE A 76 -12.37 -4.55 -0.36
N SER A 77 -12.22 -3.39 -0.98
CA SER A 77 -13.21 -2.82 -1.90
C SER A 77 -12.53 -2.01 -3.00
N LEU A 78 -13.18 -1.97 -4.16
CA LEU A 78 -12.81 -1.08 -5.26
C LEU A 78 -13.79 0.08 -5.28
N TYR A 79 -13.25 1.28 -5.43
CA TYR A 79 -14.04 2.48 -5.69
C TYR A 79 -14.17 2.60 -7.21
N ASN A 80 -15.31 2.16 -7.73
CA ASN A 80 -15.58 2.21 -9.17
C ASN A 80 -16.15 3.59 -9.52
N ILE A 81 -15.30 4.49 -9.99
CA ILE A 81 -15.75 5.67 -10.72
C ILE A 81 -15.94 5.25 -12.19
N ASN A 82 -17.20 4.94 -12.50
CA ASN A 82 -17.69 4.62 -13.85
C ASN A 82 -17.58 5.84 -14.78
#